data_AF-A0A7S3SAL3-F1
#
_entry.id   AF-A0A7S3SAL3-F1
#
_cell.length_a   1.000
_cell.length_b   1.000
_cell.length_c   1.000
_cell.angle_alpha   90.00
_cell.angle_beta   90.00
_cell.angle_gamma   90.00
#
_symmetry.space_group_name_H-M   'P 1'
#
loop_
_entity.id
_entity.type
_entity.pdbx_description
1 polymer ?
#
loop_
_entity_poly.entity_id
_entity_poly.type
_entity_poly.pdbx_seq_one_letter_code
_entity_poly.pdbx_strand_id
1 'polypeptide(L)'
;MSTVWTRWTVGPRALLGAPHLAPDREVEVPAAARAAWEAMGGGELEESLLSSQVVLVDAAWLIGLSSSGGKLPPRQALPPEAVLSPSEAVAACRSGWPDCLPVVCVSHAWLSAEHPDPRGSTLASLAGALQPLVERRGRHGVLLDYCSIHQRCRDAAGAAQHACFGPDHGSVVGLYASEEALRKAAERAEVVWLSHPHTQVALLAPPPPPSASRQQQLRPQQGQQQQGQPPPPGGQPGGQ
;
A
#
# COMPACT_ATOMS: atom_id res chain seq x y z
N MET A 1 -28.13 -10.95 35.21
CA MET A 1 -27.37 -9.81 34.67
C MET A 1 -27.33 -10.01 33.16
N SER A 2 -28.12 -9.22 32.43
CA SER A 2 -28.48 -9.47 31.04
C SER A 2 -27.45 -8.86 30.10
N THR A 3 -26.79 -9.69 29.29
CA THR A 3 -25.83 -9.29 28.26
C THR A 3 -26.58 -8.58 27.13
N VAL A 4 -26.46 -7.25 27.06
CA VAL A 4 -26.94 -6.49 25.91
C VAL A 4 -25.90 -6.64 24.80
N TRP A 5 -26.21 -7.51 23.84
CA TRP A 5 -25.55 -7.51 22.55
C TRP A 5 -25.98 -6.23 21.83
N THR A 6 -25.12 -5.21 21.77
CA THR A 6 -25.33 -4.06 20.90
C THR A 6 -25.18 -4.51 19.46
N ARG A 7 -26.31 -4.88 18.89
CA ARG A 7 -26.54 -5.19 17.49
C ARG A 7 -26.03 -4.02 16.63
N TRP A 8 -25.01 -4.26 15.81
CA TRP A 8 -24.66 -3.41 14.68
C TRP A 8 -25.82 -3.46 13.67
N THR A 9 -26.82 -2.60 13.83
CA THR A 9 -27.83 -2.37 12.77
C THR A 9 -27.49 -1.08 12.04
N VAL A 10 -26.58 -1.19 11.08
CA VAL A 10 -26.63 -0.30 9.92
C VAL A 10 -27.74 -0.83 9.02
N GLY A 11 -28.82 -0.06 8.89
CA GLY A 11 -29.92 -0.38 7.98
C GLY A 11 -29.51 -0.28 6.51
N PRO A 12 -30.42 -0.65 5.61
CA PRO A 12 -30.44 -1.92 4.89
C PRO A 12 -29.29 -2.10 3.87
N ARG A 13 -28.41 -3.08 4.14
CA ARG A 13 -28.07 -4.31 3.37
C ARG A 13 -28.26 -4.40 1.84
N ALA A 14 -28.38 -3.29 1.09
CA ALA A 14 -28.68 -3.26 -0.34
C ALA A 14 -27.55 -2.70 -1.23
N LEU A 15 -26.32 -2.60 -0.70
CA LEU A 15 -25.15 -2.09 -1.43
C LEU A 15 -24.04 -3.12 -1.63
N LEU A 16 -24.36 -4.41 -1.46
CA LEU A 16 -23.42 -5.50 -1.73
C LEU A 16 -23.10 -5.53 -3.23
N GLY A 17 -21.86 -5.17 -3.60
CA GLY A 17 -21.33 -5.35 -4.95
C GLY A 17 -20.74 -4.11 -5.62
N ALA A 18 -20.78 -2.93 -4.98
CA ALA A 18 -20.08 -1.78 -5.55
C ALA A 18 -18.56 -1.91 -5.31
N PRO A 19 -17.70 -1.76 -6.33
CA PRO A 19 -16.26 -2.01 -6.24
C PRO A 19 -15.50 -1.08 -5.28
N HIS A 20 -16.16 -0.04 -4.77
CA HIS A 20 -15.58 0.92 -3.85
C HIS A 20 -15.95 0.67 -2.38
N LEU A 21 -16.81 -0.30 -2.05
CA LEU A 21 -17.22 -0.57 -0.67
C LEU A 21 -16.33 -1.61 0.00
N ALA A 22 -16.08 -1.44 1.29
CA ALA A 22 -15.45 -2.47 2.09
C ALA A 22 -16.33 -3.74 2.08
N PRO A 23 -15.73 -4.95 2.09
CA PRO A 23 -16.49 -6.18 2.17
C PRO A 23 -17.24 -6.26 3.51
N ASP A 24 -18.50 -6.70 3.47
CA ASP A 24 -19.37 -6.89 4.64
C ASP A 24 -19.02 -8.19 5.39
N ARG A 25 -17.77 -8.27 5.86
CA ARG A 25 -17.26 -9.42 6.65
C ARG A 25 -17.29 -9.06 8.12
N GLU A 26 -18.33 -9.48 8.82
CA GLU A 26 -18.43 -9.29 10.26
C GLU A 26 -17.73 -10.43 11.01
N VAL A 27 -16.86 -10.09 11.97
CA VAL A 27 -16.20 -11.04 12.86
C VAL A 27 -16.53 -10.72 14.32
N GLU A 28 -16.48 -11.74 15.18
CA GLU A 28 -16.61 -11.52 16.62
C GLU A 28 -15.44 -10.67 17.11
N VAL A 29 -15.75 -9.56 17.78
CA VAL A 29 -14.77 -8.66 18.38
C VAL A 29 -14.66 -8.98 19.88
N PRO A 30 -13.52 -9.49 20.36
CA PRO A 30 -13.32 -9.71 21.78
C PRO A 30 -13.47 -8.41 22.57
N ALA A 31 -14.12 -8.45 23.73
CA ALA A 31 -14.33 -7.25 24.57
C ALA A 31 -13.03 -6.52 24.91
N ALA A 32 -11.94 -7.27 25.13
CA ALA A 32 -10.62 -6.70 25.40
C ALA A 32 -10.02 -5.98 24.17
N ALA A 33 -10.25 -6.49 22.95
CA ALA A 33 -9.84 -5.85 21.70
C ALA A 33 -10.60 -4.53 21.49
N ARG A 34 -11.92 -4.57 21.71
CA ARG A 34 -12.80 -3.39 21.68
C ARG A 34 -12.35 -2.31 22.66
N ALA A 35 -12.12 -2.69 23.92
CA ALA A 35 -11.66 -1.76 24.95
C ALA A 35 -10.29 -1.15 24.60
N ALA A 36 -9.36 -1.95 24.05
CA ALA A 36 -8.05 -1.45 23.61
C ALA A 36 -8.17 -0.47 22.44
N TRP A 37 -9.01 -0.79 21.44
CA TRP A 37 -9.28 0.11 20.32
C TRP A 37 -9.85 1.46 20.78
N GLU A 38 -10.81 1.45 21.70
CA GLU A 38 -11.38 2.67 22.29
C GLU A 38 -10.37 3.47 23.10
N ALA A 39 -9.60 2.80 23.95
CA ALA A 39 -8.60 3.44 24.78
C ALA A 39 -7.52 4.15 23.95
N MET A 40 -7.27 3.67 22.74
CA MET A 40 -6.34 4.28 21.79
C MET A 40 -7.00 5.29 20.84
N GLY A 41 -8.25 5.69 21.07
CA GLY A 41 -8.94 6.69 20.23
C GLY A 41 -9.47 6.14 18.90
N GLY A 42 -9.45 4.83 18.67
CA GLY A 42 -9.87 4.23 17.40
C GLY A 42 -11.31 4.53 16.99
N GLY A 43 -12.17 4.94 17.93
CA GLY A 43 -13.52 5.43 17.63
C GLY A 43 -13.56 6.64 16.68
N GLU A 44 -12.51 7.47 16.68
CA GLU A 44 -12.38 8.61 15.74
C GLU A 44 -12.21 8.15 14.28
N LEU A 45 -11.76 6.91 14.07
CA LEU A 45 -11.43 6.36 12.76
C LEU A 45 -12.57 5.52 12.18
N GLU A 46 -13.47 5.02 13.03
CA GLU A 46 -14.53 4.09 12.65
C GLU A 46 -15.52 4.65 11.64
N GLU A 47 -15.88 5.94 11.73
CA GLU A 47 -16.79 6.54 10.77
C GLU A 47 -16.26 6.38 9.34
N SER A 48 -14.96 6.62 9.14
CA SER A 48 -14.33 6.51 7.83
C SER A 48 -14.28 5.08 7.28
N LEU A 49 -14.20 4.07 8.17
CA LEU A 49 -14.25 2.66 7.79
C LEU A 49 -15.67 2.22 7.45
N LEU A 50 -16.63 2.56 8.32
CA LEU A 50 -18.04 2.16 8.20
C LEU A 50 -18.70 2.79 6.98
N SER A 51 -18.36 4.06 6.68
CA SER A 51 -18.85 4.75 5.49
C SER A 51 -18.03 4.43 4.23
N SER A 52 -16.99 3.59 4.33
CA SER A 52 -16.08 3.29 3.21
C SER A 52 -15.46 4.56 2.62
N GLN A 53 -15.12 5.57 3.41
CA GLN A 53 -14.28 6.68 2.95
C GLN A 53 -12.90 6.15 2.62
N VAL A 54 -12.37 5.29 3.48
CA VAL A 54 -11.14 4.55 3.28
C VAL A 54 -11.37 3.06 3.45
N VAL A 55 -10.46 2.25 2.90
CA VAL A 55 -10.35 0.83 3.23
C VAL A 55 -8.96 0.52 3.75
N LEU A 56 -8.86 -0.41 4.69
CA LEU A 56 -7.57 -0.93 5.15
C LEU A 56 -7.24 -2.17 4.34
N VAL A 57 -6.04 -2.22 3.79
CA VAL A 57 -5.55 -3.41 3.07
C VAL A 57 -4.93 -4.37 4.09
N ASP A 58 -5.22 -5.66 3.99
CA ASP A 58 -4.61 -6.68 4.84
C ASP A 58 -3.09 -6.75 4.56
N ALA A 59 -2.28 -6.51 5.59
CA ALA A 59 -0.83 -6.59 5.48
C ALA A 59 -0.36 -7.96 4.98
N ALA A 60 -1.01 -9.05 5.38
CA ALA A 60 -0.67 -10.40 4.92
C ALA A 60 -0.93 -10.57 3.42
N TRP A 61 -2.00 -9.94 2.90
CA TRP A 61 -2.29 -9.95 1.47
C TRP A 61 -1.25 -9.16 0.68
N LEU A 62 -0.82 -7.98 1.17
CA LEU A 62 0.25 -7.20 0.53
C LEU A 62 1.59 -7.98 0.48
N ILE A 63 1.93 -8.69 1.55
CA ILE A 63 3.12 -9.56 1.58
C ILE A 63 3.01 -10.67 0.53
N GLY A 64 1.84 -11.32 0.43
CA GLY A 64 1.57 -12.33 -0.59
C GLY A 64 1.64 -11.79 -2.02
N LEU A 65 1.05 -10.61 -2.26
CA LEU A 65 1.11 -9.91 -3.54
C LEU A 65 2.54 -9.58 -3.94
N SER A 66 3.36 -9.10 -3.00
CA SER A 66 4.77 -8.83 -3.26
C SER A 66 5.54 -10.11 -3.60
N SER A 67 5.29 -11.19 -2.86
CA SER A 67 5.97 -12.48 -3.04
C SER A 67 5.67 -13.13 -4.40
N SER A 68 4.51 -12.83 -5.00
CA SER A 68 4.15 -13.30 -6.35
C SER A 68 4.64 -12.37 -7.47
N GLY A 69 5.37 -11.29 -7.15
CA GLY A 69 5.83 -10.30 -8.12
C GLY A 69 4.70 -9.38 -8.64
N GLY A 70 3.61 -9.27 -7.88
CA GLY A 70 2.48 -8.41 -8.20
C GLY A 70 2.79 -6.92 -8.06
N LYS A 71 1.79 -6.10 -8.42
CA LYS A 71 1.80 -4.64 -8.26
C LYS A 71 0.55 -4.22 -7.51
N LEU A 72 0.67 -3.12 -6.79
CA LEU A 72 -0.46 -2.52 -6.08
C LEU A 72 -1.60 -2.23 -7.07
N PRO A 73 -2.80 -2.80 -6.90
CA PRO A 73 -3.95 -2.35 -7.67
C PRO A 73 -4.48 -1.04 -7.08
N PRO A 74 -5.17 -0.20 -7.87
CA PRO A 74 -5.97 0.88 -7.30
C PRO A 74 -7.10 0.25 -6.45
N ARG A 75 -7.64 1.01 -5.50
CA ARG A 75 -8.72 0.56 -4.61
C ARG A 75 -9.83 -0.22 -5.31
N GLN A 76 -10.29 0.25 -6.46
CA GLN A 76 -11.42 -0.33 -7.19
C GLN A 76 -11.12 -1.70 -7.82
N ALA A 77 -9.85 -2.10 -7.90
CA ALA A 77 -9.41 -3.42 -8.34
C ALA A 77 -8.94 -4.32 -7.20
N LEU A 78 -9.03 -3.87 -5.95
CA LEU A 78 -8.74 -4.75 -4.83
C LEU A 78 -9.78 -5.87 -4.81
N PRO A 79 -9.34 -7.15 -4.75
CA PRO A 79 -10.29 -8.22 -4.53
C PRO A 79 -10.79 -8.15 -3.06
N PRO A 80 -12.00 -8.66 -2.76
CA PRO A 80 -12.57 -8.56 -1.43
C PRO A 80 -11.67 -9.11 -0.31
N GLU A 81 -10.90 -10.17 -0.59
CA GLU A 81 -9.95 -10.75 0.36
C GLU A 81 -8.80 -9.82 0.76
N ALA A 82 -8.46 -8.84 -0.07
CA ALA A 82 -7.40 -7.88 0.20
C ALA A 82 -7.78 -6.85 1.26
N VAL A 83 -9.08 -6.64 1.53
CA VAL A 83 -9.57 -5.54 2.36
C VAL A 83 -9.98 -6.02 3.75
N LEU A 84 -9.39 -5.48 4.80
CA LEU A 84 -9.90 -5.70 6.16
C LEU A 84 -11.24 -5.00 6.37
N SER A 85 -12.20 -5.73 6.92
CA SER A 85 -13.45 -5.12 7.39
C SER A 85 -13.23 -4.29 8.65
N PRO A 86 -14.17 -3.39 8.99
CA PRO A 86 -14.09 -2.62 10.23
C PRO A 86 -13.98 -3.51 11.47
N SER A 87 -14.80 -4.57 11.56
CA SER A 87 -14.75 -5.51 12.68
C SER A 87 -13.43 -6.30 12.75
N GLU A 88 -12.83 -6.65 11.60
CA GLU A 88 -11.52 -7.30 11.56
C GLU A 88 -10.40 -6.36 12.05
N ALA A 89 -10.48 -5.08 11.71
CA ALA A 89 -9.53 -4.07 12.18
C ALA A 89 -9.59 -3.89 13.70
N VAL A 90 -10.80 -3.84 14.27
CA VAL A 90 -10.99 -3.76 15.73
C VAL A 90 -10.56 -5.07 16.41
N ALA A 91 -10.93 -6.24 15.86
CA ALA A 91 -10.55 -7.54 16.42
C ALA A 91 -9.04 -7.79 16.38
N ALA A 92 -8.31 -7.12 15.47
CA ALA A 92 -6.85 -7.16 15.43
C ALA A 92 -6.18 -6.46 16.62
N CYS A 93 -6.90 -5.62 17.38
CA CYS A 93 -6.38 -5.06 18.62
C CYS A 93 -6.14 -6.17 19.64
N ARG A 94 -4.89 -6.29 20.08
CA ARG A 94 -4.50 -7.28 21.09
C ARG A 94 -4.31 -6.60 22.43
N SER A 95 -5.01 -7.10 23.45
CA SER A 95 -4.82 -6.68 24.84
C SER A 95 -3.36 -6.92 25.27
N GLY A 96 -2.70 -5.91 25.81
CA GLY A 96 -1.31 -6.00 26.30
C GLY A 96 -0.24 -5.42 25.36
N TRP A 97 -0.62 -4.88 24.20
CA TRP A 97 0.26 -4.02 23.40
C TRP A 97 -0.16 -2.56 23.58
N PRO A 98 0.54 -1.77 24.41
CA PRO A 98 -0.08 -0.58 25.00
C PRO A 98 -0.09 0.69 24.14
N ASP A 99 0.50 0.73 22.95
CA ASP A 99 0.90 2.04 22.39
C ASP A 99 0.41 2.34 20.95
N CYS A 100 -0.19 1.37 20.25
CA CYS A 100 -0.61 1.60 18.86
C CYS A 100 -1.79 0.71 18.42
N LEU A 101 -2.63 1.29 17.57
CA LEU A 101 -3.63 0.56 16.78
C LEU A 101 -2.92 -0.39 15.81
N PRO A 102 -3.54 -1.52 15.42
CA PRO A 102 -3.01 -2.48 14.46
C PRO A 102 -3.12 -1.94 13.02
N VAL A 103 -2.73 -0.69 12.81
CA VAL A 103 -2.81 0.02 11.53
C VAL A 103 -1.49 0.72 11.22
N VAL A 104 -1.01 0.53 10.00
CA VAL A 104 0.13 1.25 9.43
C VAL A 104 -0.36 2.15 8.31
N CYS A 105 -0.20 3.46 8.47
CA CYS A 105 -0.44 4.44 7.43
C CYS A 105 0.85 4.64 6.63
N VAL A 106 0.78 4.52 5.31
CA VAL A 106 1.95 4.56 4.42
C VAL A 106 1.87 5.78 3.54
N SER A 107 2.85 6.66 3.68
CA SER A 107 3.08 7.77 2.74
C SER A 107 4.23 7.41 1.80
N HIS A 108 4.03 7.60 0.50
CA HIS A 108 5.04 7.28 -0.51
C HIS A 108 4.96 8.21 -1.72
N ALA A 109 6.05 8.30 -2.48
CA ALA A 109 6.08 9.07 -3.71
C ALA A 109 5.47 8.27 -4.87
N TRP A 110 4.71 8.96 -5.72
CA TRP A 110 4.27 8.42 -7.00
C TRP A 110 5.45 8.41 -7.99
N LEU A 111 5.84 7.23 -8.47
CA LEU A 111 6.99 7.07 -9.39
C LEU A 111 6.63 7.31 -10.86
N SER A 112 5.35 7.29 -11.22
CA SER A 112 4.84 7.74 -12.52
C SER A 112 3.46 8.39 -12.37
N ALA A 113 2.95 9.01 -13.45
CA ALA A 113 1.63 9.66 -13.42
C ALA A 113 0.47 8.65 -13.38
N GLU A 114 0.68 7.46 -13.94
CA GLU A 114 -0.33 6.41 -14.12
C GLU A 114 -0.39 5.46 -12.92
N HIS A 115 0.75 5.21 -12.28
CA HIS A 115 0.85 4.22 -11.22
C HIS A 115 1.95 4.60 -10.22
N PRO A 116 1.69 4.52 -8.90
CA PRO A 116 2.69 4.96 -7.92
C PRO A 116 3.91 4.05 -7.84
N ASP A 117 3.75 2.76 -8.08
CA ASP A 117 4.83 1.77 -8.05
C ASP A 117 4.84 0.85 -9.30
N PRO A 118 5.17 1.38 -10.49
CA PRO A 118 5.01 0.65 -11.75
C PRO A 118 5.93 -0.59 -11.86
N ARG A 119 6.94 -0.70 -10.98
CA ARG A 119 7.90 -1.81 -10.92
C ARG A 119 7.70 -2.73 -9.71
N GLY A 120 6.77 -2.43 -8.80
CA GLY A 120 6.56 -3.23 -7.58
C GLY A 120 7.67 -3.09 -6.53
N SER A 121 8.60 -2.14 -6.71
CA SER A 121 9.74 -1.96 -5.80
C SER A 121 9.32 -1.37 -4.46
N THR A 122 8.37 -0.43 -4.45
CA THR A 122 7.82 0.15 -3.22
C THR A 122 7.05 -0.91 -2.43
N LEU A 123 6.23 -1.70 -3.11
CA LEU A 123 5.53 -2.84 -2.53
C LEU A 123 6.52 -3.87 -1.94
N ALA A 124 7.60 -4.18 -2.63
CA ALA A 124 8.63 -5.10 -2.12
C ALA A 124 9.29 -4.59 -0.83
N SER A 125 9.66 -3.30 -0.79
CA SER A 125 10.19 -2.68 0.42
C SER A 125 9.18 -2.66 1.56
N LEU A 126 7.91 -2.32 1.26
CA LEU A 126 6.83 -2.32 2.23
C LEU A 126 6.58 -3.72 2.81
N ALA A 127 6.48 -4.74 1.95
CA ALA A 127 6.30 -6.13 2.37
C ALA A 127 7.42 -6.60 3.31
N GLY A 128 8.67 -6.26 2.99
CA GLY A 128 9.82 -6.55 3.86
C GLY A 128 9.73 -5.89 5.24
N ALA A 129 9.12 -4.70 5.35
CA ALA A 129 8.88 -4.03 6.63
C ALA A 129 7.66 -4.58 7.37
N LEU A 130 6.60 -4.95 6.66
CA LEU A 130 5.36 -5.49 7.23
C LEU A 130 5.54 -6.91 7.77
N GLN A 131 6.36 -7.74 7.13
CA GLN A 131 6.54 -9.14 7.52
C GLN A 131 6.91 -9.33 9.00
N PRO A 132 8.00 -8.74 9.53
CA PRO A 132 8.35 -8.89 10.95
C PRO A 132 7.32 -8.24 11.88
N LEU A 133 6.58 -7.22 11.43
CA LEU A 133 5.49 -6.62 12.19
C LEU A 133 4.34 -7.63 12.37
N VAL A 134 3.89 -8.24 11.27
CA VAL A 134 2.80 -9.21 11.28
C VAL A 134 3.16 -10.45 12.09
N GLU A 135 4.38 -10.96 11.96
CA GLU A 135 4.86 -12.12 12.73
C GLU A 135 4.85 -11.85 14.25
N ARG A 136 5.23 -10.65 14.68
CA ARG A 136 5.32 -10.29 16.10
C ARG A 136 4.01 -9.83 16.71
N ARG A 137 3.22 -9.05 15.95
CA ARG A 137 2.07 -8.31 16.47
C ARG A 137 0.74 -8.86 15.96
N GLY A 138 0.74 -9.73 14.96
CA GLY A 138 -0.44 -10.34 14.37
C GLY A 138 -0.98 -9.56 13.17
N ARG A 139 -2.27 -9.68 12.89
CA ARG A 139 -2.92 -9.05 11.74
C ARG A 139 -2.86 -7.52 11.83
N HIS A 140 -2.57 -6.85 10.72
CA HIS A 140 -2.51 -5.38 10.62
C HIS A 140 -3.24 -4.91 9.38
N GLY A 141 -3.93 -3.76 9.51
CA GLY A 141 -4.42 -3.00 8.38
C GLY A 141 -3.35 -2.04 7.86
N VAL A 142 -3.34 -1.81 6.56
CA VAL A 142 -2.48 -0.84 5.91
C VAL A 142 -3.35 0.21 5.22
N LEU A 143 -3.17 1.46 5.61
CA LEU A 143 -3.71 2.60 4.87
C LEU A 143 -2.65 3.05 3.86
N LEU A 144 -2.89 2.77 2.59
CA LEU A 144 -2.01 3.13 1.48
C LEU A 144 -2.87 3.84 0.44
N ASP A 145 -2.73 5.16 0.31
CA ASP A 145 -3.57 6.05 -0.52
C ASP A 145 -4.10 5.41 -1.82
N TYR A 146 -3.23 4.84 -2.66
CA TYR A 146 -3.59 4.23 -3.94
C TYR A 146 -4.58 3.06 -3.82
N CYS A 147 -4.39 2.22 -2.80
CA CYS A 147 -5.22 1.05 -2.52
C CYS A 147 -6.39 1.38 -1.58
N SER A 148 -6.24 2.36 -0.71
CA SER A 148 -7.17 2.67 0.38
C SER A 148 -8.20 3.73 0.02
N ILE A 149 -7.90 4.60 -0.94
CA ILE A 149 -8.74 5.71 -1.37
C ILE A 149 -9.20 5.49 -2.81
N HIS A 150 -10.42 5.92 -3.13
CA HIS A 150 -10.94 5.82 -4.48
C HIS A 150 -10.10 6.64 -5.47
N GLN A 151 -9.51 5.98 -6.47
CA GLN A 151 -8.62 6.63 -7.43
C GLN A 151 -9.40 7.21 -8.60
N ARG A 152 -8.99 8.38 -9.10
CA ARG A 152 -9.44 8.80 -10.43
C ARG A 152 -8.66 8.00 -11.47
N CYS A 153 -9.34 7.23 -12.28
CA CYS A 153 -8.73 6.55 -13.41
C CYS A 153 -8.23 7.60 -14.39
N ARG A 154 -7.04 7.43 -14.95
CA ARG A 154 -6.47 8.38 -15.91
C ARG A 154 -6.02 7.64 -17.15
N ASP A 155 -6.22 8.23 -18.32
CA ASP A 155 -5.62 7.74 -19.56
C ASP A 155 -4.12 8.06 -19.63
N ALA A 156 -3.46 7.59 -20.68
CA ALA A 156 -2.03 7.85 -20.92
C ALA A 156 -1.70 9.34 -21.14
N ALA A 157 -2.71 10.20 -21.38
CA ALA A 157 -2.58 11.65 -21.47
C ALA A 157 -2.90 12.35 -20.14
N GLY A 158 -3.23 11.58 -19.08
CA GLY A 158 -3.58 12.07 -17.75
C GLY A 158 -5.03 12.52 -17.58
N ALA A 159 -5.87 12.38 -18.61
CA ALA A 159 -7.28 12.76 -18.56
C ALA A 159 -8.09 11.75 -17.74
N ALA A 160 -9.04 12.24 -16.93
CA ALA A 160 -9.86 11.38 -16.10
C ALA A 160 -10.72 10.43 -16.95
N GLN A 161 -10.60 9.13 -16.70
CA GLN A 161 -11.46 8.09 -17.26
C GLN A 161 -12.52 7.69 -16.23
N HIS A 162 -13.75 7.48 -16.68
CA HIS A 162 -14.88 7.09 -15.84
C HIS A 162 -14.84 5.63 -15.36
N ALA A 163 -13.87 4.84 -15.82
CA ALA A 163 -13.83 3.42 -15.56
C ALA A 163 -12.38 2.96 -15.40
N CYS A 164 -11.99 2.56 -14.19
CA CYS A 164 -10.69 1.90 -14.00
C CYS A 164 -10.76 0.46 -14.49
N PHE A 165 -11.97 -0.11 -14.70
CA PHE A 165 -12.20 -1.48 -15.20
C PHE A 165 -13.48 -1.59 -16.02
N GLY A 166 -13.56 -2.65 -16.83
CA GLY A 166 -14.39 -2.85 -18.03
C GLY A 166 -15.92 -2.64 -17.93
N PRO A 167 -16.62 -2.78 -19.08
CA PRO A 167 -17.94 -2.20 -19.37
C PRO A 167 -19.09 -2.56 -18.42
N ASP A 168 -18.90 -3.53 -17.52
CA ASP A 168 -19.94 -4.05 -16.62
C ASP A 168 -20.07 -3.30 -15.29
N HIS A 169 -19.22 -2.32 -15.00
CA HIS A 169 -19.19 -1.62 -13.71
C HIS A 169 -19.99 -0.32 -13.78
N GLY A 170 -21.29 -0.47 -14.01
CA GLY A 170 -22.24 0.64 -13.99
C GLY A 170 -22.14 1.43 -12.70
N SER A 171 -22.13 2.76 -12.81
CA SER A 171 -22.15 3.78 -11.74
C SER A 171 -22.99 3.37 -10.53
N VAL A 172 -22.41 2.66 -9.55
CA VAL A 172 -23.06 2.44 -8.25
C VAL A 172 -22.57 3.53 -7.31
N VAL A 173 -23.48 4.44 -7.01
CA VAL A 173 -23.27 5.61 -6.16
C VAL A 173 -24.12 5.34 -4.91
N GLY A 174 -23.60 4.47 -4.04
CA GLY A 174 -24.37 3.82 -2.98
C GLY A 174 -24.45 4.60 -1.66
N LEU A 175 -23.34 5.24 -1.26
CA LEU A 175 -23.23 5.98 0.01
C LEU A 175 -22.91 7.48 -0.16
N TYR A 176 -22.43 7.88 -1.32
CA TYR A 176 -22.00 9.25 -1.62
C TYR A 176 -22.78 9.78 -2.79
N ALA A 177 -22.96 11.09 -2.93
CA ALA A 177 -23.65 11.67 -4.08
C ALA A 177 -22.86 11.57 -5.40
N SER A 178 -21.54 11.36 -5.33
CA SER A 178 -20.64 11.21 -6.49
C SER A 178 -19.28 10.65 -6.06
N GLU A 179 -18.48 10.16 -7.02
CA GLU A 179 -17.07 9.78 -6.77
C GLU A 179 -16.24 10.95 -6.21
N GLU A 180 -16.54 12.17 -6.65
CA GLU A 180 -15.87 13.37 -6.16
C GLU A 180 -16.20 13.65 -4.69
N ALA A 181 -17.45 13.39 -4.28
CA ALA A 181 -17.85 13.50 -2.88
C ALA A 181 -17.14 12.44 -2.02
N LEU A 182 -17.06 11.19 -2.51
CA LEU A 182 -16.29 10.12 -1.86
C LEU A 182 -14.81 10.48 -1.73
N ARG A 183 -14.17 10.94 -2.80
CA ARG A 183 -12.76 11.35 -2.80
C ARG A 183 -12.49 12.44 -1.77
N LYS A 184 -13.30 13.51 -1.75
CA LYS A 184 -13.15 14.59 -0.76
C LYS A 184 -13.34 14.10 0.67
N ALA A 185 -14.23 13.14 0.90
CA ALA A 185 -14.41 12.53 2.21
C ALA A 185 -13.18 11.70 2.60
N ALA A 186 -12.68 10.88 1.68
CA ALA A 186 -11.49 10.07 1.87
C ALA A 186 -10.23 10.89 2.14
N GLU A 187 -10.03 12.02 1.45
CA GLU A 187 -8.90 12.94 1.70
C GLU A 187 -8.93 13.54 3.10
N ARG A 188 -10.13 13.90 3.60
CA ARG A 188 -10.28 14.35 4.99
C ARG A 188 -9.99 13.23 5.98
N ALA A 189 -10.51 12.04 5.72
CA ALA A 189 -10.25 10.87 6.55
C ALA A 189 -8.75 10.56 6.60
N GLU A 190 -8.06 10.52 5.45
CA GLU A 190 -6.63 10.23 5.37
C GLU A 190 -5.80 11.15 6.29
N VAL A 191 -6.11 12.45 6.32
CA VAL A 191 -5.44 13.40 7.22
C VAL A 191 -5.67 13.02 8.70
N VAL A 192 -6.88 12.63 9.07
CA VAL A 192 -7.18 12.14 10.43
C VAL A 192 -6.35 10.89 10.72
N TRP A 193 -6.33 9.92 9.82
CA TRP A 193 -5.52 8.70 9.98
C TRP A 193 -4.03 9.01 10.14
N LEU A 194 -3.45 9.87 9.29
CA LEU A 194 -2.02 10.21 9.32
C LEU A 194 -1.62 11.04 10.55
N SER A 195 -2.57 11.75 11.18
CA SER A 195 -2.31 12.57 12.37
C SER A 195 -2.74 11.91 13.68
N HIS A 196 -3.42 10.77 13.61
CA HIS A 196 -3.91 10.07 14.79
C HIS A 196 -2.74 9.49 15.62
N PRO A 197 -2.66 9.79 16.93
CA PRO A 197 -1.46 9.55 17.76
C PRO A 197 -1.08 8.08 17.93
N HIS A 198 -2.04 7.16 17.74
CA HIS A 198 -1.83 5.72 17.89
C HIS A 198 -1.80 4.96 16.55
N THR A 199 -1.81 5.64 15.40
CA THR A 199 -1.48 4.97 14.14
C THR A 199 0.03 5.03 13.91
N GLN A 200 0.58 4.01 13.25
CA GLN A 200 2.00 4.04 12.86
C GLN A 200 2.10 4.65 11.46
N VAL A 201 2.88 5.71 11.29
CA VAL A 201 3.11 6.32 9.97
C VAL A 201 4.47 5.88 9.43
N ALA A 202 4.48 5.20 8.29
CA ALA A 202 5.68 4.81 7.56
C ALA A 202 5.85 5.70 6.33
N LEU A 203 7.01 6.38 6.24
CA LEU A 203 7.41 7.11 5.05
C LEU A 203 8.31 6.22 4.19
N LEU A 204 7.83 5.83 3.01
CA LEU A 204 8.64 5.09 2.05
C LEU A 204 9.36 6.07 1.13
N ALA A 205 10.64 6.28 1.42
CA ALA A 205 11.52 7.02 0.54
C ALA A 205 11.79 6.22 -0.75
N PRO A 206 11.85 6.87 -1.93
CA PRO A 206 12.31 6.20 -3.13
C PRO A 206 13.75 5.69 -2.92
N PRO A 207 14.13 4.55 -3.53
CA PRO A 207 15.50 4.08 -3.45
C PRO A 207 16.43 5.17 -4.01
N PRO A 208 17.62 5.38 -3.39
CA PRO A 208 18.58 6.33 -3.93
C PRO A 208 18.91 5.95 -5.38
N PRO A 209 19.16 6.92 -6.27
CA PRO A 209 19.56 6.63 -7.64
C PRO A 209 20.78 5.69 -7.61
N PRO A 210 20.89 4.74 -8.56
CA PRO A 210 22.01 3.81 -8.59
C PRO A 210 23.31 4.62 -8.55
N SER A 211 24.10 4.41 -7.50
CA SER A 211 25.37 5.12 -7.35
C SER A 211 26.25 4.82 -8.57
N ALA A 212 26.83 5.87 -9.17
CA ALA A 212 27.74 5.77 -10.30
C ALA A 212 28.89 4.75 -10.07
N SER A 213 29.19 4.48 -8.80
CA SER A 213 30.19 3.50 -8.34
C SER A 213 29.91 2.06 -8.79
N ARG A 214 28.64 1.63 -8.88
CA ARG A 214 28.32 0.25 -9.33
C ARG A 214 28.43 0.08 -10.85
N GLN A 215 28.26 1.15 -11.63
CA GLN A 215 28.45 1.12 -13.08
C GLN A 215 29.93 1.09 -13.49
N GLN A 216 30.84 1.65 -12.68
CA GLN A 216 32.28 1.53 -12.93
C GLN A 216 32.84 0.13 -12.65
N GLN A 217 32.23 -0.62 -11.73
CA GLN A 217 32.67 -1.99 -11.40
C GLN A 217 32.21 -3.06 -12.40
N LEU A 218 31.25 -2.74 -13.29
CA LEU A 218 30.73 -3.66 -14.30
C LEU A 218 31.28 -3.38 -15.71
N ARG A 219 32.20 -2.42 -15.88
CA ARG A 219 32.91 -2.25 -17.15
C ARG A 219 33.94 -3.38 -17.32
N PRO A 220 33.85 -4.21 -18.38
CA PRO A 220 34.95 -5.12 -18.69
C PRO A 220 36.20 -4.28 -18.96
N GLN A 221 37.31 -4.62 -18.28
CA GLN A 221 38.62 -4.03 -18.55
C GLN A 221 39.10 -4.47 -19.94
N GLN A 222 38.70 -3.76 -20.98
CA GLN A 222 39.32 -3.85 -22.28
C GLN A 222 40.14 -2.58 -22.53
N GLY A 223 41.46 -2.76 -22.59
CA GLY A 223 42.38 -1.79 -23.18
C GLY A 223 43.37 -1.13 -22.21
N GLN A 224 44.34 -1.89 -21.68
CA GLN A 224 45.69 -1.34 -21.53
C GLN A 224 46.54 -1.94 -22.65
N GLN A 225 46.65 -1.16 -23.73
CA GLN A 225 47.63 -1.38 -24.78
C GLN A 225 49.03 -1.26 -24.18
N GLN A 226 49.83 -2.29 -24.44
CA GLN A 226 51.27 -2.28 -24.30
C GLN A 226 51.84 -1.16 -25.17
N GLN A 227 52.54 -0.21 -24.56
CA GLN A 227 53.53 0.61 -25.24
C GLN A 227 54.83 0.54 -24.44
N GLY A 228 55.91 0.11 -25.10
CA GLY A 228 57.26 0.41 -24.65
C GLY A 228 58.26 -0.74 -24.68
N GLN A 229 58.64 -1.24 -25.86
CA GLN A 229 60.02 -1.68 -26.09
C GLN A 229 60.47 -1.24 -27.50
N PRO A 230 61.57 -0.47 -27.62
CA PRO A 230 62.15 -0.14 -28.91
C PRO A 230 63.02 -1.30 -29.45
N PRO A 231 63.07 -1.52 -30.78
CA PRO A 231 63.87 -2.57 -31.40
C PRO A 231 65.37 -2.25 -31.41
N PRO A 232 66.25 -3.28 -31.45
CA PRO A 232 67.70 -3.09 -31.46
C PRO A 232 68.22 -2.58 -32.82
N PRO A 233 69.38 -1.89 -32.85
CA PRO A 233 69.94 -1.34 -34.08
C PRO A 233 70.55 -2.43 -34.96
N GLY A 234 70.03 -2.57 -36.18
CA GLY A 234 70.59 -3.42 -37.23
C GLY A 234 71.83 -2.78 -37.84
N GLY A 235 72.99 -3.37 -37.57
CA GLY A 235 74.25 -3.12 -38.27
C GLY A 235 74.22 -3.70 -39.68
N GLN A 236 74.81 -2.93 -40.59
CA GLN A 236 74.80 -3.05 -42.05
C GLN A 236 75.57 -4.25 -42.66
N PRO A 237 75.44 -4.49 -43.98
CA PRO A 237 75.76 -5.74 -44.66
C PRO A 237 77.23 -5.83 -45.09
N GLY A 238 77.71 -7.06 -45.28
CA GLY A 238 78.99 -7.32 -45.92
C GLY A 238 79.14 -8.79 -46.26
N GLY A 239 78.96 -9.13 -47.54
CA GLY A 239 79.24 -10.45 -48.06
C GLY A 239 80.72 -10.63 -48.38
N GLN A 240 81.24 -11.81 -48.05
CA GLN A 240 82.08 -12.71 -48.87
C GLN A 240 82.51 -13.89 -48.00
#